data_AF-A0A2I2A6R7-F1
#
_entry.id   AF-A0A2I2A6R7-F1
#
_cell.length_a   1.000
_cell.length_b   1.000
_cell.length_c   1.000
_cell.angle_alpha   90.00
_cell.angle_beta   90.00
_cell.angle_gamma   90.00
#
_symmetry.space_group_name_H-M   'P 1'
#
loop_
_entity.id
_entity.type
_entity.pdbx_description
1 polymer ?
#
loop_
_entity_poly.entity_id
_entity_poly.type
_entity_poly.pdbx_seq_one_letter_code
_entity_poly.pdbx_strand_id
1 'polypeptide(L)'
;MNRKTWLGAILVGMLAGCGGGGGSAPTVQMTGVVVDWYIQDALIFADLNDDGVYQPETEPSTRSGSGGGYQLHVTSDRPYYLISKGGIDTSTSQYYAATLIAEGHYDNITPVTTMDALIVRKGTHPMVADLIVRQLTGMDDPTEPDDSVPLDANPATNKHLLAGSRMFAMYNNALTEVLSQVVKPSEGFTEAELKIKLSRSAWEQLARRVAEEYTPGVFATIKPSTLQKTIQYLLAEYGVETEVGVTVLMSDALAETIHGFVKSSTSELSLSTHIFGDDDEGDRVYMGDVQDAQDQTIALIIQNASVTGLVPTIRIEGDDDKDEYEH
;
A
#
# COMPACT_ATOMS: atom_id res chain seq x y z
N MET A 1 68.76 18.49 -22.27
CA MET A 1 69.80 19.07 -21.39
C MET A 1 69.16 19.48 -20.07
N ASN A 2 69.66 18.92 -18.96
CA ASN A 2 69.66 19.37 -17.56
C ASN A 2 68.32 19.69 -16.86
N ARG A 3 67.84 18.81 -15.98
CA ARG A 3 68.16 18.64 -14.54
C ARG A 3 67.68 19.79 -13.65
N LYS A 4 66.75 19.48 -12.73
CA LYS A 4 66.89 19.73 -11.27
C LYS A 4 65.72 19.12 -10.48
N THR A 5 66.01 17.95 -9.92
CA THR A 5 65.36 17.34 -8.75
C THR A 5 65.41 18.27 -7.54
N TRP A 6 64.28 18.40 -6.83
CA TRP A 6 64.26 18.88 -5.44
C TRP A 6 63.60 17.83 -4.57
N LEU A 7 64.42 17.23 -3.69
CA LEU A 7 64.02 16.50 -2.51
C LEU A 7 63.65 17.52 -1.42
N GLY A 8 62.47 17.38 -0.83
CA GLY A 8 62.04 18.10 0.37
C GLY A 8 61.41 17.13 1.35
N ALA A 9 61.93 17.10 2.57
CA ALA A 9 61.77 16.06 3.56
C ALA A 9 60.46 16.11 4.37
N ILE A 10 60.01 14.90 4.72
CA ILE A 10 59.32 14.41 5.92
C ILE A 10 58.81 15.46 6.93
N LEU A 11 57.49 15.43 7.18
CA LEU A 11 56.91 15.73 8.50
C LEU A 11 55.97 14.57 8.90
N VAL A 12 56.43 13.74 9.83
CA VAL A 12 55.59 12.80 10.60
C VAL A 12 55.05 13.58 11.79
N GLY A 13 53.73 13.72 11.87
CA GLY A 13 53.02 14.22 13.03
C GLY A 13 51.82 13.33 13.30
N MET A 14 51.99 12.35 14.19
CA MET A 14 50.88 11.68 14.84
C MET A 14 50.21 12.66 15.80
N LEU A 15 48.90 12.85 15.69
CA LEU A 15 48.03 13.11 16.83
C LEU A 15 46.64 12.59 16.48
N ALA A 16 46.26 11.56 17.25
CA ALA A 16 44.96 10.95 17.25
C ALA A 16 43.87 11.96 17.57
N GLY A 17 42.80 11.91 16.79
CA GLY A 17 41.57 12.65 16.99
C GLY A 17 40.41 11.89 16.37
N CYS A 18 40.29 10.58 16.68
CA CYS A 18 39.00 9.92 16.52
C CYS A 18 38.13 10.39 17.68
N GLY A 19 37.52 11.56 17.52
CA GLY A 19 36.40 11.99 18.34
C GLY A 19 35.24 11.06 18.04
N GLY A 20 35.19 9.94 18.76
CA GLY A 20 34.02 9.07 18.82
C GLY A 20 32.91 9.82 19.54
N GLY A 21 32.21 10.68 18.80
CA GLY A 21 30.88 11.10 19.19
C GLY A 21 30.01 9.87 19.16
N GLY A 22 29.67 9.33 20.32
CA GLY A 22 28.56 8.40 20.46
C GLY A 22 27.28 9.16 20.09
N GLY A 23 27.03 9.26 18.79
CA GLY A 23 25.75 9.72 18.27
C GLY A 23 24.75 8.66 18.65
N SER A 24 24.04 8.87 19.76
CA SER A 24 22.81 8.12 20.01
C SER A 24 21.92 8.34 18.79
N ALA A 25 21.41 7.25 18.21
CA ALA A 25 20.44 7.33 17.14
C ALA A 25 19.29 8.27 17.57
N PRO A 26 18.80 9.14 16.68
CA PRO A 26 17.72 10.05 17.02
C PRO A 26 16.48 9.23 17.38
N THR A 27 15.88 9.54 18.54
CA THR A 27 14.53 9.06 18.87
C THR A 27 13.54 10.08 18.36
N VAL A 28 12.64 9.66 17.48
CA VAL A 28 11.56 10.47 16.93
C VAL A 28 10.24 9.96 17.50
N GLN A 29 9.43 10.86 18.04
CA GLN A 29 8.04 10.58 18.35
C GLN A 29 7.21 10.87 17.10
N MET A 30 6.51 9.86 16.61
CA MET A 30 5.61 9.95 15.47
C MET A 30 4.17 9.87 15.95
N THR A 31 3.30 10.66 15.33
CA THR A 31 1.86 10.62 15.56
C THR A 31 1.17 10.62 14.22
N GLY A 32 0.23 9.71 14.04
CA GLY A 32 -0.32 9.41 12.74
C GLY A 32 -1.70 8.81 12.79
N VAL A 33 -2.28 8.52 11.63
CA VAL A 33 -3.51 7.73 11.49
C VAL A 33 -3.31 6.56 10.52
N VAL A 34 -3.90 5.42 10.85
CA VAL A 34 -4.08 4.29 9.92
C VAL A 34 -5.44 4.42 9.26
N VAL A 35 -5.45 4.53 7.93
CA VAL A 35 -6.67 4.88 7.20
C VAL A 35 -6.85 3.98 5.98
N ASP A 36 -7.68 2.97 6.15
CA ASP A 36 -8.65 2.52 5.16
C ASP A 36 -10.01 2.63 5.86
N TRP A 37 -10.48 3.88 6.00
CA TRP A 37 -11.66 4.25 6.82
C TRP A 37 -11.50 4.11 8.32
N TYR A 38 -10.36 4.61 8.82
CA TYR A 38 -9.90 4.52 10.20
C TYR A 38 -9.94 3.09 10.72
N ILE A 39 -8.77 2.47 10.82
CA ILE A 39 -8.66 1.11 11.32
C ILE A 39 -8.36 1.18 12.80
N GLN A 40 -9.29 0.73 13.65
CA GLN A 40 -9.13 0.66 15.09
C GLN A 40 -8.40 -0.62 15.50
N ASP A 41 -7.57 -0.56 16.54
CA ASP A 41 -6.89 -1.71 17.14
C ASP A 41 -6.00 -2.49 16.15
N ALA A 42 -5.48 -1.80 15.13
CA ALA A 42 -4.46 -2.32 14.25
C ALA A 42 -3.11 -2.34 14.98
N LEU A 43 -2.34 -3.40 14.80
CA LEU A 43 -0.94 -3.45 15.22
C LEU A 43 -0.13 -2.58 14.27
N ILE A 44 0.60 -1.61 14.82
CA ILE A 44 1.49 -0.73 14.07
C ILE A 44 2.89 -0.91 14.61
N PHE A 45 3.85 -1.21 13.75
CA PHE A 45 5.25 -1.32 14.13
C PHE A 45 6.16 -0.66 13.10
N ALA A 46 7.33 -0.21 13.57
CA ALA A 46 8.39 0.22 12.68
C ALA A 46 9.21 -1.02 12.28
N ASP A 47 9.08 -1.41 11.02
CA ASP A 47 9.85 -2.48 10.38
C ASP A 47 11.27 -1.98 10.15
N LEU A 48 12.13 -2.25 11.14
CA LEU A 48 13.48 -1.72 11.15
C LEU A 48 14.40 -2.57 10.28
N ASN A 49 14.12 -3.85 10.10
CA ASN A 49 14.98 -4.79 9.37
C ASN A 49 14.52 -5.05 7.92
N ASP A 50 13.39 -4.49 7.50
CA ASP A 50 12.77 -4.59 6.17
C ASP A 50 12.36 -6.02 5.80
N ASP A 51 11.95 -6.84 6.78
CA ASP A 51 11.41 -8.18 6.54
C ASP A 51 9.88 -8.25 6.60
N GLY A 52 9.23 -7.16 7.06
CA GLY A 52 7.79 -7.05 7.12
C GLY A 52 7.12 -7.90 8.21
N VAL A 53 7.90 -8.54 9.07
CA VAL A 53 7.44 -9.38 10.20
C VAL A 53 7.68 -8.58 11.48
N TYR A 54 6.76 -8.67 12.44
CA TYR A 54 6.91 -7.90 13.67
C TYR A 54 7.83 -8.62 14.65
N GLN A 55 8.91 -7.98 15.11
CA GLN A 55 9.75 -8.56 16.17
C GLN A 55 9.70 -7.73 17.46
N PRO A 56 8.98 -8.18 18.52
CA PRO A 56 8.73 -7.39 19.72
C PRO A 56 10.00 -7.02 20.50
N GLU A 57 11.08 -7.78 20.33
CA GLU A 57 12.36 -7.53 20.99
C GLU A 57 13.19 -6.42 20.33
N THR A 58 12.93 -6.12 19.05
CA THR A 58 13.76 -5.22 18.25
C THR A 58 12.98 -4.07 17.59
N GLU A 59 11.67 -4.18 17.49
CA GLU A 59 10.84 -3.26 16.73
C GLU A 59 9.82 -2.57 17.63
N PRO A 60 9.81 -1.23 17.68
CA PRO A 60 8.83 -0.50 18.45
C PRO A 60 7.45 -0.66 17.81
N SER A 61 6.44 -0.90 18.65
CA SER A 61 5.05 -1.04 18.21
C SER A 61 4.05 -0.29 19.08
N THR A 62 2.85 -0.13 18.54
CA THR A 62 1.69 0.47 19.20
C THR A 62 0.40 -0.10 18.58
N ARG A 63 -0.76 0.29 19.11
CA ARG A 63 -2.07 -0.04 18.56
C ARG A 63 -2.82 1.24 18.19
N SER A 64 -3.56 1.23 17.09
CA SER A 64 -4.42 2.37 16.73
C SER A 64 -5.64 2.49 17.65
N GLY A 65 -6.06 3.71 17.92
CA GLY A 65 -7.28 4.02 18.65
C GLY A 65 -8.55 3.93 17.79
N SER A 66 -9.70 4.30 18.38
CA SER A 66 -11.02 4.23 17.71
C SER A 66 -11.18 5.16 16.50
N GLY A 67 -10.33 6.18 16.36
CA GLY A 67 -10.25 7.04 15.19
C GLY A 67 -9.03 6.73 14.31
N GLY A 68 -8.49 5.51 14.36
CA GLY A 68 -7.30 5.09 13.61
C GLY A 68 -5.98 5.74 14.06
N GLY A 69 -6.02 6.72 14.96
CA GLY A 69 -4.86 7.45 15.44
C GLY A 69 -3.90 6.60 16.25
N TYR A 70 -2.60 6.85 16.12
CA TYR A 70 -1.55 6.18 16.86
C TYR A 70 -0.44 7.14 17.29
N GLN A 71 0.35 6.69 18.27
CA GLN A 71 1.58 7.34 18.68
C GLN A 71 2.66 6.28 18.88
N LEU A 72 3.82 6.47 18.25
CA LEU A 72 4.93 5.53 18.26
C LEU A 72 6.25 6.28 18.47
N HIS A 73 7.15 5.73 19.27
CA HIS A 73 8.50 6.25 19.42
C HIS A 73 9.47 5.34 18.69
N VAL A 74 10.13 5.86 17.66
CA VAL A 74 11.08 5.10 16.84
C VAL A 74 12.47 5.66 17.05
N THR A 75 13.44 4.79 17.28
CA THR A 75 14.85 5.16 17.35
C THR A 75 15.58 4.43 16.22
N SER A 76 15.92 5.15 15.16
CA SER A 76 16.61 4.60 14.00
C SER A 76 17.48 5.66 13.33
N ASP A 77 18.63 5.26 12.82
CA ASP A 77 19.53 6.07 11.99
C ASP A 77 19.45 5.68 10.49
N ARG A 78 18.60 4.71 10.15
CA ARG A 78 18.33 4.24 8.79
C ARG A 78 16.86 4.44 8.41
N PRO A 79 16.55 4.54 7.09
CA PRO A 79 15.17 4.43 6.62
C PRO A 79 14.53 3.13 7.12
N TYR A 80 13.25 3.20 7.44
CA TYR A 80 12.42 2.09 7.89
C TYR A 80 11.03 2.24 7.27
N TYR A 81 10.20 1.22 7.40
CA TYR A 81 8.78 1.29 7.04
C TYR A 81 7.93 1.25 8.29
N LEU A 82 6.79 1.93 8.25
CA LEU A 82 5.70 1.70 9.18
C LEU A 82 4.77 0.68 8.56
N ILE A 83 4.43 -0.35 9.33
CA ILE A 83 3.53 -1.40 8.91
C ILE A 83 2.33 -1.43 9.85
N SER A 84 1.13 -1.43 9.26
CA SER A 84 -0.12 -1.66 9.96
C SER A 84 -0.69 -3.01 9.55
N LYS A 85 -1.03 -3.86 10.54
CA LYS A 85 -1.64 -5.17 10.34
C LYS A 85 -2.89 -5.34 11.21
N GLY A 86 -3.90 -5.97 10.64
CA GLY A 86 -5.14 -6.30 11.35
C GLY A 86 -5.95 -5.07 11.75
N GLY A 87 -6.74 -5.23 12.81
CA GLY A 87 -7.65 -4.21 13.34
C GLY A 87 -9.07 -4.34 12.79
N ILE A 88 -9.90 -3.37 13.14
CA ILE A 88 -11.32 -3.30 12.77
C ILE A 88 -11.51 -2.03 11.96
N ASP A 89 -11.98 -2.16 10.73
CA ASP A 89 -12.45 -1.02 9.95
C ASP A 89 -13.67 -0.44 10.65
N THR A 90 -13.55 0.81 11.11
CA THR A 90 -14.58 1.45 11.94
C THR A 90 -15.87 1.74 11.20
N SER A 91 -15.84 1.68 9.87
CA SER A 91 -16.99 1.91 9.01
C SER A 91 -17.82 0.63 8.84
N THR A 92 -17.17 -0.47 8.47
CA THR A 92 -17.81 -1.76 8.20
C THR A 92 -17.98 -2.63 9.44
N SER A 93 -17.27 -2.29 10.54
CA SER A 93 -17.12 -3.13 11.73
C SER A 93 -16.55 -4.53 11.43
N GLN A 94 -15.85 -4.68 10.31
CA GLN A 94 -15.22 -5.92 9.91
C GLN A 94 -13.72 -5.88 10.22
N TYR A 95 -13.14 -7.07 10.41
CA TYR A 95 -11.70 -7.20 10.57
C TYR A 95 -10.99 -6.75 9.29
N TYR A 96 -10.08 -5.80 9.41
CA TYR A 96 -9.30 -5.31 8.30
C TYR A 96 -8.10 -6.22 8.06
N ALA A 97 -8.22 -7.04 7.03
CA ALA A 97 -7.30 -8.12 6.73
C ALA A 97 -6.03 -7.66 5.98
N ALA A 98 -5.99 -6.46 5.38
CA ALA A 98 -4.84 -6.06 4.58
C ALA A 98 -3.69 -5.53 5.45
N THR A 99 -2.47 -5.66 4.91
CA THR A 99 -1.29 -4.98 5.46
C THR A 99 -1.12 -3.64 4.75
N LEU A 100 -1.12 -2.55 5.49
CA LEU A 100 -0.79 -1.23 4.96
C LEU A 100 0.65 -0.86 5.34
N ILE A 101 1.31 -0.14 4.47
CA ILE A 101 2.73 0.21 4.57
C ILE A 101 2.88 1.72 4.35
N ALA A 102 3.83 2.34 5.02
CA ALA A 102 4.29 3.69 4.71
C ALA A 102 5.80 3.77 4.91
N GLU A 103 6.50 4.62 4.17
CA GLU A 103 7.87 4.97 4.52
C GLU A 103 7.89 5.69 5.88
N GLY A 104 8.95 5.49 6.66
CA GLY A 104 9.06 6.03 8.03
C GLY A 104 9.09 7.55 8.16
N HIS A 105 9.06 8.28 7.05
CA HIS A 105 8.94 9.74 7.03
C HIS A 105 7.48 10.23 6.86
N TYR A 106 6.53 9.33 6.56
CA TYR A 106 5.11 9.65 6.53
C TYR A 106 4.49 9.42 7.91
N ASP A 107 3.62 10.33 8.30
CA ASP A 107 2.83 10.18 9.52
C ASP A 107 1.61 9.29 9.32
N ASN A 108 1.05 9.21 8.11
CA ASN A 108 -0.20 8.49 7.86
C ASN A 108 0.03 7.18 7.10
N ILE A 109 -0.57 6.09 7.57
CA ILE A 109 -0.52 4.78 6.92
C ILE A 109 -1.83 4.59 6.14
N THR A 110 -1.76 4.72 4.82
CA THR A 110 -2.92 4.71 3.92
C THR A 110 -2.68 3.77 2.72
N PRO A 111 -3.72 3.38 1.96
CA PRO A 111 -3.56 2.69 0.68
C PRO A 111 -2.67 3.47 -0.31
N VAL A 112 -2.64 4.80 -0.23
CA VAL A 112 -1.78 5.66 -1.06
C VAL A 112 -0.31 5.55 -0.65
N THR A 113 0.01 5.70 0.64
CA THR A 113 1.39 5.53 1.13
C THR A 113 1.85 4.08 0.98
N THR A 114 0.92 3.12 0.98
CA THR A 114 1.22 1.70 0.72
C THR A 114 1.66 1.50 -0.72
N MET A 115 0.94 2.09 -1.67
CA MET A 115 1.33 2.05 -3.08
C MET A 115 2.72 2.67 -3.29
N ASP A 116 2.97 3.83 -2.68
CA ASP A 116 4.26 4.53 -2.75
C ASP A 116 5.41 3.68 -2.19
N ALA A 117 5.26 3.22 -0.94
CA ALA A 117 6.26 2.39 -0.27
C ALA A 117 6.56 1.09 -1.04
N LEU A 118 5.54 0.45 -1.61
CA LEU A 118 5.73 -0.76 -2.42
C LEU A 118 6.46 -0.47 -3.74
N ILE A 119 6.17 0.64 -4.41
CA ILE A 119 6.88 1.06 -5.63
C ILE A 119 8.37 1.34 -5.31
N VAL A 120 8.66 1.96 -4.16
CA VAL A 120 10.03 2.19 -3.66
C VAL A 120 10.73 0.86 -3.34
N ARG A 121 10.07 -0.07 -2.63
CA ARG A 121 10.61 -1.42 -2.34
C ARG A 121 10.95 -2.22 -3.60
N LYS A 122 10.31 -1.96 -4.75
CA LYS A 122 10.67 -2.58 -6.04
C LYS A 122 11.85 -1.90 -6.76
N GLY A 123 12.51 -0.93 -6.11
CA GLY A 123 13.74 -0.29 -6.59
C GLY A 123 13.50 1.03 -7.33
N THR A 124 12.28 1.57 -7.32
CA THR A 124 11.99 2.90 -7.87
C THR A 124 12.53 3.97 -6.93
N HIS A 125 13.11 5.04 -7.49
CA HIS A 125 13.57 6.16 -6.67
C HIS A 125 12.38 6.84 -5.95
N PRO A 126 12.46 7.20 -4.65
CA PRO A 126 11.34 7.74 -3.88
C PRO A 126 10.62 8.91 -4.57
N MET A 127 11.37 9.90 -5.09
CA MET A 127 10.76 11.03 -5.82
C MET A 127 9.96 10.62 -7.06
N VAL A 128 10.33 9.51 -7.72
CA VAL A 128 9.60 8.99 -8.89
C VAL A 128 8.38 8.19 -8.44
N ALA A 129 8.49 7.42 -7.36
CA ALA A 129 7.35 6.72 -6.76
C ALA A 129 6.26 7.71 -6.33
N ASP A 130 6.67 8.76 -5.61
CA ASP A 130 5.79 9.82 -5.13
C ASP A 130 5.09 10.54 -6.30
N LEU A 131 5.82 10.83 -7.38
CA LEU A 131 5.23 11.37 -8.62
C LEU A 131 4.22 10.41 -9.25
N ILE A 132 4.55 9.12 -9.39
CA ILE A 132 3.65 8.12 -9.97
C ILE A 132 2.34 8.07 -9.17
N VAL A 133 2.44 7.98 -7.84
CA VAL A 133 1.28 7.86 -6.96
C VAL A 133 0.43 9.12 -7.02
N ARG A 134 1.03 10.31 -6.93
CA ARG A 134 0.29 11.57 -7.05
C ARG A 134 -0.42 11.73 -8.39
N GLN A 135 0.18 11.27 -9.49
CA GLN A 135 -0.48 11.27 -10.80
C GLN A 135 -1.67 10.31 -10.83
N LEU A 136 -1.50 9.09 -10.32
CA LEU A 136 -2.58 8.09 -10.28
C LEU A 136 -3.80 8.57 -9.47
N THR A 137 -3.56 9.28 -8.37
CA THR A 137 -4.62 9.77 -7.47
C THR A 137 -5.15 11.14 -7.85
N GLY A 138 -4.56 11.81 -8.86
CA GLY A 138 -4.91 13.17 -9.25
C GLY A 138 -4.53 14.22 -8.19
N MET A 139 -3.52 13.93 -7.36
CA MET A 139 -2.88 14.89 -6.45
C MET A 139 -1.80 15.73 -7.13
N ASP A 140 -1.30 15.24 -8.27
CA ASP A 140 -0.45 16.00 -9.18
C ASP A 140 -1.37 16.54 -10.29
N ASP A 141 -1.96 17.72 -10.08
CA ASP A 141 -2.67 18.42 -11.14
C ASP A 141 -1.63 19.18 -11.98
N PRO A 142 -1.33 18.74 -13.22
CA PRO A 142 -0.35 19.42 -14.05
C PRO A 142 -0.79 20.83 -14.46
N THR A 143 -2.07 21.18 -14.27
CA THR A 143 -2.62 22.51 -14.53
C THR A 143 -2.51 23.44 -13.31
N GLU A 144 -2.34 22.88 -12.11
CA GLU A 144 -2.17 23.59 -10.84
C GLU A 144 -0.95 23.05 -10.06
N PRO A 145 0.29 23.19 -10.58
CA PRO A 145 1.48 22.54 -10.03
C PRO A 145 1.90 23.03 -8.63
N ASP A 146 1.40 24.20 -8.19
CA ASP A 146 1.63 24.73 -6.84
C ASP A 146 0.68 24.12 -5.80
N ASP A 147 -0.36 23.38 -6.22
CA ASP A 147 -1.37 22.75 -5.36
C ASP A 147 -1.12 21.25 -5.14
N SER A 148 0.12 20.79 -5.36
CA SER A 148 0.47 19.39 -5.14
C SER A 148 0.21 18.97 -3.69
N VAL A 149 -0.58 17.92 -3.51
CA VAL A 149 -0.93 17.39 -2.19
C VAL A 149 0.14 16.41 -1.72
N PRO A 150 0.65 16.53 -0.47
CA PRO A 150 1.53 15.53 0.12
C PRO A 150 0.83 14.17 0.27
N LEU A 151 1.55 13.07 0.03
CA LEU A 151 1.00 11.72 0.21
C LEU A 151 0.63 11.39 1.66
N ASP A 152 1.23 12.09 2.64
CA ASP A 152 0.90 11.97 4.06
C ASP A 152 -0.15 12.96 4.56
N ALA A 153 -0.84 13.69 3.66
CA ALA A 153 -1.89 14.59 4.08
C ALA A 153 -2.94 13.86 4.94
N ASN A 154 -3.74 14.57 5.71
CA ASN A 154 -4.81 13.91 6.46
C ASN A 154 -5.93 13.49 5.48
N PRO A 155 -6.23 12.18 5.34
CA PRO A 155 -7.27 11.71 4.42
C PRO A 155 -8.67 12.19 4.80
N ALA A 156 -8.90 12.56 6.05
CA ALA A 156 -10.16 13.14 6.50
C ALA A 156 -10.38 14.57 6.04
N THR A 157 -9.34 15.28 5.61
CA THR A 157 -9.46 16.67 5.14
C THR A 157 -9.02 16.83 3.69
N ASN A 158 -8.40 15.81 3.10
CA ASN A 158 -7.91 15.84 1.73
C ASN A 158 -8.70 14.91 0.80
N LYS A 159 -9.54 15.50 -0.05
CA LYS A 159 -10.38 14.76 -1.01
C LYS A 159 -9.58 13.91 -2.01
N HIS A 160 -8.39 14.35 -2.43
CA HIS A 160 -7.58 13.62 -3.42
C HIS A 160 -6.96 12.38 -2.78
N LEU A 161 -6.49 12.50 -1.52
CA LEU A 161 -6.01 11.36 -0.73
C LEU A 161 -7.11 10.36 -0.45
N LEU A 162 -8.31 10.83 -0.15
CA LEU A 162 -9.44 9.96 0.06
C LEU A 162 -9.87 9.21 -1.20
N ALA A 163 -9.99 9.93 -2.32
CA ALA A 163 -10.32 9.35 -3.62
C ALA A 163 -9.23 8.37 -4.09
N GLY A 164 -7.96 8.73 -3.91
CA GLY A 164 -6.81 7.88 -4.21
C GLY A 164 -6.77 6.62 -3.36
N SER A 165 -7.02 6.74 -2.05
CA SER A 165 -7.05 5.60 -1.12
C SER A 165 -8.14 4.62 -1.51
N ARG A 166 -9.35 5.13 -1.78
CA ARG A 166 -10.48 4.32 -2.27
C ARG A 166 -10.16 3.65 -3.60
N MET A 167 -9.59 4.39 -4.56
CA MET A 167 -9.22 3.83 -5.86
C MET A 167 -8.34 2.59 -5.71
N PHE A 168 -7.28 2.70 -4.89
CA PHE A 168 -6.35 1.59 -4.73
C PHE A 168 -6.95 0.44 -3.91
N ALA A 169 -7.72 0.73 -2.86
CA ALA A 169 -8.45 -0.28 -2.10
C ALA A 169 -9.43 -1.08 -3.00
N MET A 170 -10.19 -0.39 -3.85
CA MET A 170 -11.11 -1.01 -4.81
C MET A 170 -10.38 -1.92 -5.81
N TYR A 171 -9.23 -1.49 -6.36
CA TYR A 171 -8.44 -2.34 -7.24
C TYR A 171 -7.90 -3.57 -6.51
N ASN A 172 -7.43 -3.40 -5.28
CA ASN A 172 -6.94 -4.51 -4.47
C ASN A 172 -8.06 -5.52 -4.14
N ASN A 173 -9.24 -5.03 -3.76
CA ASN A 173 -10.42 -5.86 -3.49
C ASN A 173 -10.86 -6.61 -4.74
N ALA A 174 -10.86 -5.95 -5.90
CA ALA A 174 -11.18 -6.58 -7.18
C ALA A 174 -10.20 -7.72 -7.54
N LEU A 175 -8.90 -7.48 -7.40
CA LEU A 175 -7.87 -8.50 -7.67
C LEU A 175 -7.96 -9.67 -6.69
N THR A 176 -8.19 -9.39 -5.41
CA THR A 176 -8.36 -10.39 -4.35
C THR A 176 -9.57 -11.28 -4.63
N GLU A 177 -10.71 -10.69 -5.00
CA GLU A 177 -11.95 -11.42 -5.27
C GLU A 177 -11.87 -12.22 -6.58
N VAL A 178 -11.14 -11.75 -7.58
CA VAL A 178 -10.87 -12.56 -8.78
C VAL A 178 -10.03 -13.80 -8.44
N LEU A 179 -9.00 -13.65 -7.61
CA LEU A 179 -8.15 -14.78 -7.22
C LEU A 179 -8.85 -15.76 -6.27
N SER A 180 -9.72 -15.28 -5.37
CA SER A 180 -10.45 -16.11 -4.42
C SER A 180 -11.37 -17.14 -5.10
N GLN A 181 -11.73 -16.92 -6.36
CA GLN A 181 -12.50 -17.89 -7.16
C GLN A 181 -11.73 -19.19 -7.39
N VAL A 182 -10.41 -19.12 -7.52
CA VAL A 182 -9.57 -20.25 -7.94
C VAL A 182 -8.58 -20.69 -6.89
N VAL A 183 -8.15 -19.78 -6.02
CA VAL A 183 -7.29 -20.09 -4.88
C VAL A 183 -8.20 -20.44 -3.69
N LYS A 184 -7.95 -21.57 -3.05
CA LYS A 184 -8.69 -22.07 -1.88
C LYS A 184 -7.74 -22.34 -0.73
N PRO A 185 -8.22 -22.29 0.52
CA PRO A 185 -7.38 -22.58 1.66
C PRO A 185 -6.98 -24.06 1.70
N SER A 186 -5.79 -24.35 2.21
CA SER A 186 -5.40 -25.70 2.66
C SER A 186 -6.13 -26.09 3.95
N GLU A 187 -5.98 -27.35 4.40
CA GLU A 187 -6.54 -27.76 5.70
C GLU A 187 -5.88 -26.99 6.84
N GLY A 188 -6.67 -26.54 7.82
CA GLY A 188 -6.19 -25.74 8.96
C GLY A 188 -6.11 -24.23 8.69
N PHE A 189 -6.52 -23.80 7.49
CA PHE A 189 -6.50 -22.41 7.06
C PHE A 189 -7.90 -21.88 6.76
N THR A 190 -8.21 -20.67 7.20
CA THR A 190 -9.51 -20.03 7.04
C THR A 190 -9.57 -19.23 5.73
N GLU A 191 -10.79 -18.94 5.28
CA GLU A 191 -11.01 -18.09 4.10
C GLU A 191 -10.54 -16.64 4.34
N ALA A 192 -10.68 -16.13 5.56
CA ALA A 192 -10.24 -14.79 5.93
C ALA A 192 -8.72 -14.66 5.74
N GLU A 193 -7.96 -15.60 6.29
CA GLU A 193 -6.51 -15.59 6.16
C GLU A 193 -6.05 -15.75 4.70
N LEU A 194 -6.80 -16.51 3.88
CA LEU A 194 -6.51 -16.59 2.46
C LEU A 194 -6.65 -15.22 1.79
N LYS A 195 -7.74 -14.51 2.08
CA LYS A 195 -7.96 -13.16 1.53
C LYS A 195 -6.88 -12.17 1.97
N ILE A 196 -6.35 -12.29 3.19
CA ILE A 196 -5.18 -11.52 3.67
C ILE A 196 -3.99 -11.73 2.72
N LYS A 197 -3.61 -12.99 2.48
CA LYS A 197 -2.46 -13.36 1.67
C LYS A 197 -2.62 -12.92 0.20
N LEU A 198 -3.81 -13.12 -0.35
CA LEU A 198 -4.15 -12.70 -1.72
C LEU A 198 -4.11 -11.17 -1.85
N SER A 199 -4.67 -10.45 -0.88
CA SER A 199 -4.65 -8.97 -0.82
C SER A 199 -3.22 -8.43 -0.77
N ARG A 200 -2.36 -8.96 0.10
CA ARG A 200 -0.94 -8.57 0.14
C ARG A 200 -0.26 -8.76 -1.21
N SER A 201 -0.46 -9.92 -1.82
CA SER A 201 0.17 -10.24 -3.11
C SER A 201 -0.39 -9.35 -4.23
N ALA A 202 -1.68 -9.05 -4.21
CA ALA A 202 -2.34 -8.15 -5.15
C ALA A 202 -1.76 -6.72 -5.08
N TRP A 203 -1.58 -6.17 -3.88
CA TRP A 203 -0.89 -4.90 -3.67
C TRP A 203 0.50 -4.88 -4.27
N GLU A 204 1.32 -5.88 -3.94
CA GLU A 204 2.70 -5.96 -4.42
C GLU A 204 2.81 -6.06 -5.94
N GLN A 205 1.96 -6.88 -6.55
CA GLN A 205 1.97 -7.06 -8.00
C GLN A 205 1.41 -5.84 -8.72
N LEU A 206 0.37 -5.20 -8.18
CA LEU A 206 -0.17 -3.95 -8.73
C LEU A 206 0.89 -2.83 -8.69
N ALA A 207 1.55 -2.61 -7.54
CA ALA A 207 2.62 -1.63 -7.39
C ALA A 207 3.76 -1.88 -8.38
N ARG A 208 4.19 -3.13 -8.52
CA ARG A 208 5.21 -3.53 -9.51
C ARG A 208 4.78 -3.18 -10.93
N ARG A 209 3.55 -3.51 -11.34
CA ARG A 209 3.09 -3.23 -12.71
C ARG A 209 2.96 -1.73 -12.98
N VAL A 210 2.45 -0.98 -12.01
CA VAL A 210 2.38 0.48 -12.08
C VAL A 210 3.77 1.07 -12.31
N ALA A 211 4.77 0.64 -11.55
CA ALA A 211 6.14 1.11 -11.68
C ALA A 211 6.77 0.76 -13.05
N GLU A 212 6.54 -0.47 -13.53
CA GLU A 212 7.07 -0.93 -14.82
C GLU A 212 6.39 -0.29 -16.03
N GLU A 213 5.10 0.06 -15.94
CA GLU A 213 4.35 0.70 -17.02
C GLU A 213 4.53 2.22 -17.06
N TYR A 214 5.07 2.81 -15.99
CA TYR A 214 5.38 4.23 -15.94
C TYR A 214 6.43 4.61 -17.00
N THR A 215 6.15 5.67 -17.74
CA THR A 215 7.08 6.25 -18.71
C THR A 215 7.28 7.73 -18.36
N PRO A 216 8.52 8.19 -18.12
CA PRO A 216 8.77 9.58 -17.78
C PRO A 216 8.16 10.55 -18.81
N GLY A 217 7.43 11.55 -18.33
CA GLY A 217 6.72 12.53 -19.15
C GLY A 217 5.35 12.06 -19.67
N VAL A 218 4.93 10.84 -19.36
CA VAL A 218 3.57 10.34 -19.57
C VAL A 218 2.88 10.26 -18.22
N PHE A 219 1.66 10.80 -18.13
CA PHE A 219 0.86 10.75 -16.91
C PHE A 219 0.58 9.29 -16.51
N ALA A 220 0.89 8.94 -15.27
CA ALA A 220 0.65 7.59 -14.77
C ALA A 220 -0.84 7.25 -14.77
N THR A 221 -1.19 6.05 -15.23
CA THR A 221 -2.57 5.54 -15.24
C THR A 221 -2.57 4.04 -15.00
N ILE A 222 -3.52 3.54 -14.21
CA ILE A 222 -3.83 2.10 -14.20
C ILE A 222 -4.73 1.80 -15.39
N LYS A 223 -4.32 0.87 -16.26
CA LYS A 223 -5.07 0.46 -17.45
C LYS A 223 -5.79 -0.87 -17.16
N PRO A 224 -6.85 -1.21 -17.92
CA PRO A 224 -7.43 -2.56 -17.90
C PRO A 224 -6.37 -3.65 -18.10
N SER A 225 -5.42 -3.44 -19.03
CA SER A 225 -4.30 -4.35 -19.26
C SER A 225 -3.36 -4.52 -18.06
N THR A 226 -3.25 -3.49 -17.21
CA THR A 226 -2.47 -3.56 -15.97
C THR A 226 -3.09 -4.60 -15.03
N LEU A 227 -4.42 -4.59 -14.86
CA LEU A 227 -5.15 -5.54 -14.01
C LEU A 227 -5.00 -6.98 -14.52
N GLN A 228 -5.10 -7.18 -15.84
CA GLN A 228 -4.94 -8.50 -16.44
C GLN A 228 -3.55 -9.08 -16.23
N LYS A 229 -2.50 -8.27 -16.45
CA LYS A 229 -1.12 -8.67 -16.17
C LYS A 229 -0.94 -8.97 -14.68
N THR A 230 -1.50 -8.16 -13.80
CA THR A 230 -1.44 -8.41 -12.35
C THR A 230 -2.01 -9.79 -12.01
N ILE A 231 -3.19 -10.14 -12.52
CA ILE A 231 -3.77 -11.49 -12.35
C ILE A 231 -2.88 -12.57 -12.96
N GLN A 232 -2.33 -12.36 -14.15
CA GLN A 232 -1.41 -13.31 -14.78
C GLN A 232 -0.21 -13.64 -13.88
N TYR A 233 0.42 -12.62 -13.29
CA TYR A 233 1.55 -12.81 -12.39
C TYR A 233 1.13 -13.48 -11.07
N LEU A 234 -0.01 -13.10 -10.50
CA LEU A 234 -0.53 -13.72 -9.28
C LEU A 234 -0.84 -15.20 -9.49
N LEU A 235 -1.44 -15.57 -10.62
CA LEU A 235 -1.66 -16.97 -10.96
C LEU A 235 -0.35 -17.74 -11.08
N ALA A 236 0.66 -17.16 -11.75
CA ALA A 236 1.97 -17.78 -11.86
C ALA A 236 2.65 -17.94 -10.49
N GLU A 237 2.53 -16.93 -9.61
CA GLU A 237 3.04 -16.96 -8.23
C GLU A 237 2.42 -18.10 -7.42
N TYR A 238 1.13 -18.40 -7.63
CA TYR A 238 0.44 -19.54 -7.00
C TYR A 238 0.49 -20.84 -7.82
N GLY A 239 1.32 -20.93 -8.86
CA GLY A 239 1.56 -22.16 -9.62
C GLY A 239 0.49 -22.52 -10.66
N VAL A 240 -0.31 -21.55 -11.13
CA VAL A 240 -1.22 -21.71 -12.28
C VAL A 240 -0.59 -21.16 -13.55
N GLU A 241 -0.08 -22.07 -14.38
CA GLU A 241 0.66 -21.76 -15.62
C GLU A 241 -0.23 -21.77 -16.89
N THR A 242 -1.48 -21.30 -16.85
CA THR A 242 -2.33 -21.33 -18.07
C THR A 242 -2.81 -19.95 -18.51
N GLU A 243 -2.45 -19.56 -19.75
CA GLU A 243 -3.00 -18.36 -20.43
C GLU A 243 -4.53 -18.36 -20.45
N VAL A 244 -5.13 -19.55 -20.55
CA VAL A 244 -6.58 -19.74 -20.50
C VAL A 244 -7.17 -19.23 -19.18
N GLY A 245 -6.45 -19.39 -18.06
CA GLY A 245 -6.87 -18.92 -16.74
C GLY A 245 -7.01 -17.40 -16.66
N VAL A 246 -6.14 -16.63 -17.30
CA VAL A 246 -6.16 -15.15 -17.23
C VAL A 246 -7.35 -14.60 -18.00
N THR A 247 -7.54 -14.99 -19.26
CA THR A 247 -8.67 -14.50 -20.07
C THR A 247 -10.03 -14.90 -19.52
N VAL A 248 -10.06 -16.00 -18.76
CA VAL A 248 -11.24 -16.49 -18.05
C VAL A 248 -11.48 -15.67 -16.77
N LEU A 249 -10.48 -15.52 -15.92
CA LEU A 249 -10.64 -14.85 -14.62
C LEU A 249 -10.72 -13.33 -14.72
N MET A 250 -10.01 -12.74 -15.69
CA MET A 250 -9.94 -11.30 -15.94
C MET A 250 -9.98 -11.04 -17.44
N SER A 251 -11.15 -11.30 -18.06
CA SER A 251 -11.39 -10.96 -19.47
C SER A 251 -11.24 -9.45 -19.71
N ASP A 252 -10.97 -9.05 -20.96
CA ASP A 252 -10.89 -7.62 -21.34
C ASP A 252 -12.15 -6.85 -20.89
N ALA A 253 -13.33 -7.44 -21.10
CA ALA A 253 -14.60 -6.85 -20.73
C ALA A 253 -14.74 -6.66 -19.21
N LEU A 254 -14.28 -7.62 -18.41
CA LEU A 254 -14.30 -7.51 -16.95
C LEU A 254 -13.31 -6.45 -16.47
N ALA A 255 -12.08 -6.45 -17.00
CA ALA A 255 -11.07 -5.46 -16.66
C ALA A 255 -11.52 -4.02 -17.00
N GLU A 256 -12.14 -3.81 -18.16
CA GLU A 256 -12.74 -2.54 -18.55
C GLU A 256 -13.90 -2.14 -17.63
N THR A 257 -14.74 -3.09 -17.25
CA THR A 257 -15.86 -2.84 -16.34
C THR A 257 -15.38 -2.40 -14.95
N ILE A 258 -14.39 -3.11 -14.38
CA ILE A 258 -13.78 -2.76 -13.08
C ILE A 258 -13.12 -1.38 -13.17
N HIS A 259 -12.27 -1.17 -14.17
CA HIS A 259 -11.58 0.11 -14.36
C HIS A 259 -12.57 1.28 -14.54
N GLY A 260 -13.63 1.09 -15.34
CA GLY A 260 -14.68 2.08 -15.53
C GLY A 260 -15.45 2.39 -14.25
N PHE A 261 -15.81 1.36 -13.47
CA PHE A 261 -16.46 1.53 -12.18
C PHE A 261 -15.58 2.31 -11.20
N VAL A 262 -14.35 1.86 -10.96
CA VAL A 262 -13.39 2.52 -10.07
C VAL A 262 -13.22 3.99 -10.44
N LYS A 263 -12.99 4.29 -11.73
CA LYS A 263 -12.83 5.67 -12.21
C LYS A 263 -14.07 6.52 -11.96
N SER A 264 -15.27 5.99 -12.21
CA SER A 264 -16.51 6.73 -11.96
C SER A 264 -16.69 7.04 -10.48
N SER A 265 -16.52 6.03 -9.61
CA SER A 265 -16.71 6.14 -8.16
C SER A 265 -15.73 7.10 -7.47
N THR A 266 -14.51 7.23 -7.99
CA THR A 266 -13.49 8.12 -7.41
C THR A 266 -13.57 9.53 -7.95
N SER A 267 -14.01 9.70 -9.21
CA SER A 267 -14.21 11.02 -9.81
C SER A 267 -15.38 11.80 -9.18
N GLU A 268 -16.47 11.12 -8.80
CA GLU A 268 -17.65 11.76 -8.19
C GLU A 268 -17.37 12.31 -6.78
N LEU A 269 -16.45 11.70 -6.04
CA LEU A 269 -16.04 12.16 -4.70
C LEU A 269 -15.29 13.49 -4.73
N SER A 270 -14.64 13.82 -5.86
CA SER A 270 -14.01 15.13 -6.04
C SER A 270 -15.02 16.29 -6.11
N LEU A 271 -16.30 15.99 -6.37
CA LEU A 271 -17.36 16.95 -6.66
C LEU A 271 -18.29 17.24 -5.47
N SER A 272 -18.33 16.38 -4.45
CA SER A 272 -19.16 16.62 -3.26
C SER A 272 -18.41 17.48 -2.24
N THR A 273 -18.44 18.80 -2.44
CA THR A 273 -17.97 19.81 -1.48
C THR A 273 -18.80 19.87 -0.18
N HIS A 274 -19.51 18.80 0.17
CA HIS A 274 -20.46 18.71 1.28
C HIS A 274 -20.17 17.57 2.26
N ILE A 275 -19.18 16.70 2.01
CA ILE A 275 -18.85 15.55 2.87
C ILE A 275 -17.75 15.86 3.89
N PHE A 276 -17.43 17.13 4.13
CA PHE A 276 -16.45 17.52 5.15
C PHE A 276 -17.02 18.71 5.91
N GLY A 277 -18.15 18.47 6.58
CA GLY A 277 -18.76 19.44 7.50
C GLY A 277 -18.16 19.34 8.89
N ASP A 278 -18.66 20.13 9.86
CA ASP A 278 -18.30 19.99 11.28
C ASP A 278 -18.89 18.70 11.93
N ASP A 279 -19.44 17.77 11.13
CA ASP A 279 -20.13 16.56 11.58
C ASP A 279 -19.32 15.31 11.19
N ASP A 280 -18.23 15.10 11.93
CA ASP A 280 -17.33 13.95 11.78
C ASP A 280 -18.08 12.60 11.82
N GLU A 281 -19.21 12.52 12.54
CA GLU A 281 -20.01 11.30 12.65
C GLU A 281 -20.88 11.08 11.41
N GLY A 282 -21.51 12.14 10.89
CA GLY A 282 -22.26 12.10 9.63
C GLY A 282 -21.37 11.71 8.45
N ASP A 283 -20.16 12.26 8.38
CA ASP A 283 -19.19 11.95 7.35
C ASP A 283 -18.68 10.51 7.48
N ARG A 284 -18.45 10.02 8.71
CA ARG A 284 -18.07 8.62 8.97
C ARG A 284 -19.13 7.63 8.51
N VAL A 285 -20.41 7.87 8.84
CA VAL A 285 -21.52 7.00 8.47
C VAL A 285 -21.74 7.00 6.95
N TYR A 286 -21.81 8.19 6.34
CA TYR A 286 -22.01 8.31 4.89
C TYR A 286 -20.88 7.62 4.12
N MET A 287 -19.64 7.81 4.56
CA MET A 287 -18.51 7.23 3.88
C MET A 287 -18.40 5.72 4.05
N GLY A 288 -18.81 5.17 5.20
CA GLY A 288 -18.92 3.73 5.41
C GLY A 288 -19.95 3.10 4.48
N ASP A 289 -21.17 3.65 4.44
CA ASP A 289 -22.23 3.14 3.57
C ASP A 289 -21.82 3.16 2.08
N VAL A 290 -21.10 4.22 1.66
CA VAL A 290 -20.61 4.36 0.28
C VAL A 290 -19.54 3.31 -0.04
N GLN A 291 -18.59 3.08 0.87
CA GLN A 291 -17.55 2.08 0.65
C GLN A 291 -18.13 0.66 0.62
N ASP A 292 -18.98 0.31 1.59
CA ASP A 292 -19.63 -1.00 1.64
C ASP A 292 -20.41 -1.25 0.35
N ALA A 293 -21.14 -0.25 -0.15
CA ALA A 293 -21.84 -0.35 -1.42
C ALA A 293 -20.87 -0.53 -2.61
N GLN A 294 -19.73 0.15 -2.62
CA GLN A 294 -18.72 0.04 -3.68
C GLN A 294 -18.03 -1.33 -3.68
N ASP A 295 -17.62 -1.82 -2.52
CA ASP A 295 -16.98 -3.13 -2.36
C ASP A 295 -17.95 -4.27 -2.70
N GLN A 296 -19.21 -4.17 -2.24
CA GLN A 296 -20.26 -5.10 -2.65
C GLN A 296 -20.53 -5.05 -4.16
N THR A 297 -20.50 -3.86 -4.76
CA THR A 297 -20.69 -3.71 -6.21
C THR A 297 -19.55 -4.36 -6.99
N ILE A 298 -18.29 -4.19 -6.56
CA ILE A 298 -17.13 -4.87 -7.17
C ILE A 298 -17.27 -6.39 -7.04
N ALA A 299 -17.60 -6.88 -5.85
CA ALA A 299 -17.81 -8.30 -5.64
C ALA A 299 -18.92 -8.85 -6.55
N LEU A 300 -20.04 -8.13 -6.69
CA LEU A 300 -21.14 -8.51 -7.57
C LEU A 300 -20.76 -8.45 -9.06
N ILE A 301 -20.01 -7.44 -9.51
CA ILE A 301 -19.49 -7.36 -10.89
C ILE A 301 -18.67 -8.61 -11.18
N ILE A 302 -17.77 -8.97 -10.26
CA ILE A 302 -16.88 -10.12 -10.39
C ILE A 302 -17.66 -11.43 -10.36
N GLN A 303 -18.58 -11.60 -9.40
CA GLN A 303 -19.42 -12.80 -9.26
C GLN A 303 -20.35 -13.01 -10.47
N ASN A 304 -20.86 -11.94 -11.07
CA ASN A 304 -21.68 -12.02 -12.28
C ASN A 304 -20.83 -12.30 -13.53
N ALA A 305 -19.55 -11.90 -13.52
CA ALA A 305 -18.60 -12.25 -14.56
C ALA A 305 -17.95 -13.63 -14.34
N SER A 306 -18.06 -14.20 -13.13
CA SER A 306 -17.49 -15.50 -12.75
C SER A 306 -17.89 -16.61 -13.71
N VAL A 307 -16.90 -17.38 -14.10
CA VAL A 307 -16.95 -18.12 -15.35
C VAL A 307 -17.63 -19.49 -15.21
N THR A 308 -18.55 -19.72 -16.13
CA THR A 308 -18.92 -21.03 -16.64
C THR A 308 -17.71 -21.62 -17.40
N GLY A 309 -16.85 -22.40 -16.73
CA GLY A 309 -15.64 -22.99 -17.34
C GLY A 309 -14.74 -23.75 -16.37
N LEU A 310 -13.81 -24.55 -16.89
CA LEU A 310 -12.87 -25.36 -16.11
C LEU A 310 -11.61 -24.55 -15.76
N VAL A 311 -11.65 -23.76 -14.68
CA VAL A 311 -10.42 -23.25 -14.06
C VAL A 311 -10.01 -24.19 -12.93
N PRO A 312 -8.77 -24.72 -12.92
CA PRO A 312 -8.32 -25.59 -11.84
C PRO A 312 -8.32 -24.85 -10.51
N THR A 313 -8.81 -25.52 -9.47
CA THR A 313 -8.73 -25.02 -8.09
C THR A 313 -7.33 -25.26 -7.52
N ILE A 314 -6.71 -24.22 -6.96
CA ILE A 314 -5.44 -24.27 -6.24
C ILE A 314 -5.72 -24.33 -4.74
N ARG A 315 -4.91 -25.06 -3.98
CA ARG A 315 -4.87 -24.95 -2.51
C ARG A 315 -3.54 -24.37 -2.08
N ILE A 316 -3.55 -23.33 -1.25
CA ILE A 316 -2.34 -22.75 -0.67
C ILE A 316 -2.40 -22.72 0.85
N GLU A 317 -1.23 -22.88 1.47
CA GLU A 317 -1.03 -22.64 2.89
C GLU A 317 -1.04 -21.15 3.20
N GLY A 318 -1.27 -20.84 4.47
CA GLY A 318 -1.37 -19.48 4.97
C GLY A 318 -0.10 -18.68 4.93
N ASP A 319 -0.18 -17.46 5.45
CA ASP A 319 1.01 -16.73 5.80
C ASP A 319 1.57 -17.34 7.09
N ASP A 320 2.88 -17.60 7.13
CA ASP A 320 3.52 -18.30 8.26
C ASP A 320 3.51 -17.47 9.55
N ASP A 321 3.15 -16.18 9.46
CA ASP A 321 3.18 -15.19 10.54
C ASP A 321 1.95 -15.27 11.49
N LYS A 322 1.10 -16.29 11.35
CA LYS A 322 -0.22 -16.40 12.02
C LYS A 322 -0.19 -16.23 13.55
N ASP A 323 0.82 -16.77 14.22
CA ASP A 323 0.85 -16.84 15.68
C ASP A 323 1.03 -15.46 16.36
N GLU A 324 1.33 -14.40 15.59
CA GLU A 324 1.60 -13.06 16.12
C GLU A 324 0.39 -12.10 16.08
N TYR A 325 -0.70 -12.46 15.39
CA TYR A 325 -1.82 -11.53 15.12
C TYR A 325 -3.04 -11.68 16.02
N GLU A 326 -3.13 -12.74 16.82
CA GLU A 326 -4.33 -13.08 17.64
C GLU A 326 -4.25 -12.61 19.11
N HIS A 327 -3.35 -11.68 19.47
CA HIS A 327 -3.15 -11.22 20.86
C HIS A 327 -3.26 -9.71 21.07
#